data_AF-A0A944HPU0-F1
#
_entry.id   AF-A0A944HPU0-F1
#
_cell.length_a   1.000
_cell.length_b   1.000
_cell.length_c   1.000
_cell.angle_alpha   90.00
_cell.angle_beta   90.00
_cell.angle_gamma   90.00
#
_symmetry.space_group_name_H-M   'P 1'
#
loop_
_entity.id
_entity.type
_entity.pdbx_description
1 polymer ?
#
loop_
_entity_poly.entity_id
_entity_poly.type
_entity_poly.pdbx_seq_one_letter_code
_entity_poly.pdbx_strand_id
1 'polypeptide(L)'
;MHRVRAALRDACRHGVNLSEESFDALIEAAVHDPDPSFNRQFVEPALNAFGHMRVRTALLGYLRTGTDRERAGAARAWYWSALPPRMPLVRAEDPDAAGRPEPEDGPAMVAEWNEAALREFVSNEHLDVRRCILPGLPLRKSAYPPELHELVDAAVATARSHPDDYLRHRVEHQVGD
;
A
#
# COMPACT_ATOMS: atom_id res chain seq x y z
N MET A 1 -14.67 0.27 14.78
CA MET A 1 -13.43 0.96 14.35
C MET A 1 -12.82 1.86 15.43
N HIS A 2 -13.43 2.98 15.84
CA HIS A 2 -12.75 3.97 16.72
C HIS A 2 -12.22 3.40 18.06
N ARG A 3 -13.00 2.55 18.77
CA ARG A 3 -12.56 1.95 20.03
C ARG A 3 -11.39 0.96 19.86
N VAL A 4 -11.40 0.17 18.79
CA VAL A 4 -10.33 -0.78 18.46
C VAL A 4 -9.03 -0.03 18.18
N ARG A 5 -9.08 1.05 17.38
CA ARG A 5 -7.92 1.89 17.10
C ARG A 5 -7.35 2.55 18.35
N ALA A 6 -8.22 3.05 19.24
CA ALA A 6 -7.79 3.65 20.50
C ALA A 6 -7.09 2.63 21.41
N ALA A 7 -7.66 1.43 21.53
CA ALA A 7 -7.06 0.34 22.31
C ALA A 7 -5.71 -0.11 21.73
N LEU A 8 -5.62 -0.30 20.41
CA LEU A 8 -4.36 -0.67 19.74
C LEU A 8 -3.29 0.40 19.97
N ARG A 9 -3.61 1.68 19.78
CA ARG A 9 -2.67 2.77 20.00
C ARG A 9 -2.17 2.82 21.44
N ASP A 10 -3.08 2.61 22.41
CA ASP A 10 -2.72 2.59 23.82
C ASP A 10 -1.81 1.40 24.14
N ALA A 11 -2.12 0.20 23.63
CA ALA A 11 -1.25 -0.97 23.76
C ALA A 11 0.14 -0.74 23.16
N CYS A 12 0.22 -0.21 21.93
CA CYS A 12 1.50 0.10 21.28
C CYS A 12 2.34 1.13 22.07
N ARG A 13 1.69 2.08 22.75
CA ARG A 13 2.37 3.09 23.59
C ARG A 13 3.00 2.46 24.83
N HIS A 14 2.33 1.48 25.43
CA HIS A 14 2.82 0.76 26.61
C HIS A 14 3.77 -0.40 26.27
N GLY A 15 3.95 -0.69 24.99
CA GLY A 15 4.72 -1.83 24.49
C GLY A 15 3.85 -3.09 24.41
N VAL A 16 3.93 -3.76 23.27
CA VAL A 16 3.14 -4.95 22.99
C VAL A 16 3.94 -5.91 22.11
N ASN A 17 3.86 -7.19 22.44
CA ASN A 17 4.29 -8.26 21.56
C ASN A 17 3.08 -8.73 20.76
N LEU A 18 3.18 -8.72 19.44
CA LEU A 18 2.12 -9.09 18.52
C LEU A 18 2.33 -10.52 18.04
N SER A 19 1.26 -11.31 18.11
CA SER A 19 1.23 -12.67 17.59
C SER A 19 1.16 -12.71 16.06
N GLU A 20 1.42 -13.86 15.47
CA GLU A 20 1.23 -14.08 14.02
C GLU A 20 -0.21 -13.78 13.56
N GLU A 21 -1.22 -14.17 14.34
CA GLU A 21 -2.62 -13.84 14.05
C GLU A 21 -2.90 -12.33 14.07
N SER A 22 -2.12 -11.59 14.87
CA SER A 22 -2.20 -10.13 14.90
C SER A 22 -1.69 -9.51 13.61
N PHE A 23 -0.74 -10.14 12.91
CA PHE A 23 -0.29 -9.66 11.60
C PHE A 23 -1.45 -9.64 10.61
N ASP A 24 -2.13 -10.78 10.42
CA ASP A 24 -3.23 -10.90 9.47
C ASP A 24 -4.36 -9.91 9.82
N ALA A 25 -4.73 -9.83 11.10
CA ALA A 25 -5.76 -8.90 11.57
C ALA A 25 -5.37 -7.42 11.32
N LEU A 26 -4.10 -7.05 11.47
CA LEU A 26 -3.62 -5.70 11.20
C LEU A 26 -3.65 -5.37 9.70
N ILE A 27 -3.20 -6.29 8.84
CA ILE A 27 -3.24 -6.07 7.39
C ILE A 27 -4.68 -5.99 6.89
N GLU A 28 -5.55 -6.92 7.31
CA GLU A 28 -6.97 -6.90 6.97
C GLU A 28 -7.62 -5.58 7.45
N ALA A 29 -7.39 -5.18 8.70
CA ALA A 29 -7.90 -3.91 9.22
C ALA A 29 -7.39 -2.70 8.41
N ALA A 30 -6.13 -2.69 7.98
CA ALA A 30 -5.57 -1.63 7.14
C ALA A 30 -6.24 -1.56 5.75
N VAL A 31 -6.49 -2.72 5.14
CA VAL A 31 -7.09 -2.83 3.80
C VAL A 31 -8.56 -2.44 3.82
N HIS A 32 -9.33 -2.90 4.82
CA HIS A 32 -10.77 -2.65 4.86
C HIS A 32 -11.17 -1.28 5.44
N ASP A 33 -10.21 -0.52 5.98
CA ASP A 33 -10.44 0.84 6.47
C ASP A 33 -10.74 1.81 5.31
N PRO A 34 -11.89 2.50 5.34
CA PRO A 34 -12.22 3.48 4.31
C PRO A 34 -11.42 4.79 4.46
N ASP A 35 -10.82 5.05 5.63
CA ASP A 35 -10.11 6.30 5.89
C ASP A 35 -8.58 6.12 5.65
N PRO A 36 -8.02 6.74 4.59
CA PRO A 36 -6.60 6.61 4.27
C PRO A 36 -5.65 7.23 5.29
N SER A 37 -6.13 8.10 6.20
CA SER A 37 -5.31 8.61 7.31
C SER A 37 -5.34 7.70 8.53
N PHE A 38 -6.38 6.90 8.68
CA PHE A 38 -6.52 6.01 9.83
C PHE A 38 -6.04 4.58 9.59
N ASN A 39 -6.04 4.09 8.35
CA ASN A 39 -5.44 2.79 8.04
C ASN A 39 -3.97 2.67 8.47
N ARG A 40 -3.23 3.80 8.47
CA ARG A 40 -1.87 3.94 9.00
C ARG A 40 -1.71 3.38 10.41
N GLN A 41 -2.74 3.50 11.25
CA GLN A 41 -2.71 3.06 12.64
C GLN A 41 -2.62 1.53 12.78
N PHE A 42 -2.90 0.80 11.70
CA PHE A 42 -2.69 -0.64 11.60
C PHE A 42 -1.40 -0.99 10.86
N VAL A 43 -1.03 -0.20 9.84
CA VAL A 43 0.21 -0.40 9.08
C VAL A 43 1.46 -0.17 9.93
N GLU A 44 1.51 0.91 10.73
CA GLU A 44 2.68 1.22 11.55
C GLU A 44 3.04 0.12 12.56
N PRO A 45 2.12 -0.39 13.42
CA PRO A 45 2.46 -1.48 14.31
C PRO A 45 2.88 -2.75 13.55
N ALA A 46 2.28 -3.03 12.39
CA ALA A 46 2.70 -4.15 11.55
C ALA A 46 4.14 -3.99 11.02
N LEU A 47 4.53 -2.79 10.56
CA LEU A 47 5.89 -2.50 10.14
C LEU A 47 6.92 -2.67 11.27
N ASN A 48 6.56 -2.25 12.49
CA ASN A 48 7.46 -2.34 13.64
C ASN A 48 7.63 -3.77 14.14
N ALA A 49 6.56 -4.55 14.16
CA ALA A 49 6.62 -5.92 14.63
C ALA A 49 7.15 -6.91 13.58
N PHE A 50 6.84 -6.72 12.30
CA PHE A 50 6.99 -7.76 11.26
C PHE A 50 7.81 -7.35 10.03
N GLY A 51 8.30 -6.09 9.98
CA GLY A 51 9.15 -5.60 8.89
C GLY A 51 8.41 -5.12 7.64
N HIS A 52 9.14 -4.46 6.75
CA HIS A 52 8.62 -3.85 5.52
C HIS A 52 8.26 -4.91 4.48
N MET A 53 9.13 -5.90 4.28
CA MET A 53 9.00 -6.92 3.26
C MET A 53 7.71 -7.71 3.44
N ARG A 54 7.42 -8.15 4.67
CA ARG A 54 6.23 -8.95 4.97
C ARG A 54 4.95 -8.14 4.78
N VAL A 55 4.91 -6.89 5.28
CA VAL A 55 3.78 -5.98 5.08
C VAL A 55 3.55 -5.71 3.59
N ARG A 56 4.60 -5.37 2.84
CA ARG A 56 4.50 -5.07 1.41
C ARG A 56 4.08 -6.28 0.59
N THR A 57 4.59 -7.46 0.90
CA THR A 57 4.18 -8.71 0.25
C THR A 57 2.70 -8.97 0.44
N ALA A 58 2.18 -8.79 1.65
CA ALA A 58 0.75 -8.97 1.93
C ALA A 58 -0.11 -7.95 1.15
N LEU A 59 0.29 -6.67 1.14
CA LEU A 59 -0.43 -5.63 0.39
C LEU A 59 -0.40 -5.86 -1.13
N LEU A 60 0.73 -6.32 -1.67
CA LEU A 60 0.84 -6.71 -3.07
C LEU A 60 -0.07 -7.90 -3.40
N GLY A 61 -0.21 -8.86 -2.48
CA GLY A 61 -1.19 -9.94 -2.58
C GLY A 61 -2.61 -9.41 -2.76
N TYR A 62 -3.06 -8.52 -1.88
CA TYR A 62 -4.38 -7.89 -1.98
C TYR A 62 -4.59 -7.11 -3.28
N LEU A 63 -3.57 -6.39 -3.77
CA LEU A 63 -3.66 -5.69 -5.06
C LEU A 63 -3.90 -6.67 -6.22
N ARG A 64 -3.27 -7.85 -6.19
CA ARG A 64 -3.37 -8.84 -7.27
C ARG A 64 -4.67 -9.64 -7.23
N THR A 65 -5.03 -10.15 -6.05
CA THR A 65 -6.07 -11.18 -5.92
C THR A 65 -7.31 -10.72 -5.18
N GLY A 66 -7.28 -9.56 -4.53
CA GLY A 66 -8.41 -9.03 -3.77
C GLY A 66 -9.55 -8.55 -4.66
N THR A 67 -10.70 -8.33 -4.03
CA THR A 67 -11.84 -7.57 -4.55
C THR A 67 -11.46 -6.11 -4.81
N ASP A 68 -12.25 -5.38 -5.61
CA ASP A 68 -11.99 -3.95 -5.87
C ASP A 68 -11.86 -3.11 -4.59
N ARG A 69 -12.66 -3.44 -3.57
CA ARG A 69 -12.57 -2.79 -2.26
C ARG A 69 -11.22 -3.05 -1.59
N GLU A 70 -10.73 -4.28 -1.64
CA GLU A 70 -9.46 -4.68 -1.05
C GLU A 70 -8.28 -4.11 -1.84
N ARG A 71 -8.36 -4.09 -3.17
CA ARG A 71 -7.34 -3.47 -4.04
C ARG A 71 -7.19 -1.98 -3.75
N ALA A 72 -8.32 -1.26 -3.68
CA ALA A 72 -8.32 0.16 -3.30
C ALA A 72 -7.77 0.36 -1.88
N GLY A 73 -8.14 -0.51 -0.94
CA GLY A 73 -7.61 -0.54 0.43
C GLY A 73 -6.11 -0.75 0.51
N ALA A 74 -5.60 -1.73 -0.22
CA ALA A 74 -4.18 -2.04 -0.32
C ALA A 74 -3.40 -0.86 -0.90
N ALA A 75 -3.92 -0.20 -1.93
CA ALA A 75 -3.30 1.00 -2.49
C ALA A 75 -3.22 2.15 -1.48
N ARG A 76 -4.28 2.38 -0.69
CA ARG A 76 -4.26 3.36 0.42
C ARG A 76 -3.23 2.98 1.50
N ALA A 77 -3.11 1.70 1.83
CA ALA A 77 -2.21 1.22 2.88
C ALA A 77 -0.74 1.24 2.43
N TRP A 78 -0.48 0.97 1.16
CA TRP A 78 0.86 0.93 0.57
C TRP A 78 1.64 2.23 0.77
N TYR A 79 0.96 3.38 0.66
CA TYR A 79 1.56 4.70 0.90
C TYR A 79 2.30 4.77 2.25
N TRP A 80 1.73 4.17 3.29
CA TRP A 80 2.31 4.15 4.64
C TRP A 80 3.39 3.08 4.82
N SER A 81 3.48 2.10 3.92
CA SER A 81 4.49 1.04 3.96
C SER A 81 5.91 1.54 3.65
N ALA A 82 6.08 2.81 3.27
CA ALA A 82 7.39 3.44 3.10
C ALA A 82 7.89 4.14 4.38
N LEU A 83 7.08 4.21 5.43
CA LEU A 83 7.49 4.86 6.68
C LEU A 83 8.59 4.06 7.38
N PRO A 84 9.59 4.73 7.98
CA PRO A 84 10.52 4.06 8.87
C PRO A 84 9.78 3.57 10.13
N PRO A 85 10.22 2.46 10.77
CA PRO A 85 9.65 2.00 12.02
C PRO A 85 9.91 3.05 13.11
N ARG A 86 8.88 3.39 13.89
CA ARG A 86 8.89 4.48 14.91
C ARG A 86 8.32 4.05 16.26
N MET A 87 8.02 2.76 16.44
CA MET A 87 7.43 2.17 17.63
C MET A 87 8.34 1.04 18.16
N PRO A 88 9.51 1.38 18.76
CA PRO A 88 10.51 0.38 19.17
C PRO A 88 10.05 -0.60 20.28
N LEU A 89 8.92 -0.30 20.92
CA LEU A 89 8.29 -1.13 21.94
C LEU A 89 7.24 -2.10 21.36
N VAL A 90 6.94 -2.01 20.06
CA VAL A 90 6.05 -2.93 19.34
C VAL A 90 6.93 -3.96 18.64
N ARG A 91 6.75 -5.24 18.97
CA ARG A 91 7.59 -6.34 18.47
C ARG A 91 6.71 -7.54 18.11
N ALA A 92 7.20 -8.44 17.27
CA ALA A 92 6.60 -9.77 17.16
C ALA A 92 6.90 -10.61 18.42
N GLU A 93 5.97 -11.49 18.78
CA GLU A 93 6.19 -12.50 19.83
C GLU A 93 7.32 -13.47 19.45
N ASP A 94 7.34 -13.88 18.19
CA ASP A 94 8.42 -14.67 17.59
C ASP A 94 9.47 -13.74 16.97
N PRO A 95 10.74 -13.75 17.44
CA PRO A 95 11.81 -12.97 16.84
C PRO A 95 12.06 -13.30 15.36
N ASP A 96 11.79 -14.52 14.91
CA ASP A 96 11.95 -14.91 13.51
C ASP A 96 10.83 -14.32 12.63
N ALA A 97 9.67 -14.01 13.21
CA ALA A 97 8.56 -13.33 12.54
C ALA A 97 8.82 -11.83 12.30
N ALA A 98 9.74 -11.22 13.06
CA ALA A 98 10.11 -9.82 12.90
C ALA A 98 10.83 -9.53 11.57
N GLY A 99 11.14 -10.57 10.80
CA GLY A 99 11.98 -10.49 9.62
C GLY A 99 13.45 -10.37 10.04
N ARG A 100 14.32 -11.10 9.35
CA ARG A 100 15.75 -10.82 9.42
C ARG A 100 16.00 -9.41 8.87
N PRO A 101 17.07 -8.70 9.29
CA PRO A 101 17.45 -7.43 8.68
C PRO A 101 17.39 -7.56 7.16
N GLU A 102 16.54 -6.73 6.55
CA GLU A 102 16.12 -6.93 5.17
C GLU A 102 17.30 -6.74 4.22
N PRO A 103 17.51 -7.66 3.25
CA PRO A 103 18.37 -7.39 2.11
C PRO A 103 17.87 -6.14 1.36
N GLU A 104 18.72 -5.57 0.49
CA GLU A 104 18.39 -4.43 -0.39
C GLU A 104 17.28 -4.71 -1.43
N ASP A 105 16.35 -5.64 -1.18
CA ASP A 105 15.26 -6.03 -2.10
C ASP A 105 14.14 -4.97 -2.18
N GLY A 106 14.26 -3.87 -1.43
CA GLY A 106 13.33 -2.74 -1.42
C GLY A 106 12.99 -2.19 -2.82
N PRO A 107 13.96 -1.95 -3.72
CA PRO A 107 13.70 -1.51 -5.09
C PRO A 107 12.96 -2.54 -5.93
N ALA A 108 13.25 -3.84 -5.76
CA ALA A 108 12.58 -4.91 -6.50
C ALA A 108 11.10 -5.00 -6.12
N MET A 109 10.79 -4.96 -4.83
CA MET A 109 9.42 -4.96 -4.31
C MET A 109 8.63 -3.71 -4.77
N VAL A 110 9.28 -2.55 -4.81
CA VAL A 110 8.65 -1.32 -5.34
C VAL A 110 8.40 -1.41 -6.85
N ALA A 111 9.34 -1.98 -7.62
CA ALA A 111 9.15 -2.21 -9.05
C ALA A 111 7.98 -3.16 -9.31
N GLU A 112 7.90 -4.27 -8.56
CA GLU A 112 6.83 -5.26 -8.65
C GLU A 112 5.46 -4.65 -8.31
N TRP A 113 5.39 -3.82 -7.26
CA TRP A 113 4.19 -3.05 -6.94
C TRP A 113 3.80 -2.09 -8.07
N ASN A 114 4.75 -1.29 -8.57
CA ASN A 114 4.47 -0.30 -9.62
C ASN A 114 3.93 -0.96 -10.88
N GLU A 115 4.52 -2.08 -11.28
CA GLU A 115 4.08 -2.86 -12.42
C GLU A 115 2.66 -3.43 -12.20
N ALA A 116 2.39 -4.03 -11.03
CA ALA A 116 1.07 -4.54 -10.70
C ALA A 116 0.01 -3.42 -10.67
N ALA A 117 0.33 -2.30 -10.03
CA ALA A 117 -0.56 -1.14 -9.92
C ALA A 117 -0.82 -0.48 -11.28
N LEU A 118 0.19 -0.41 -12.15
CA LEU A 118 0.04 0.11 -13.51
C LEU A 118 -0.94 -0.73 -14.33
N ARG A 119 -0.77 -2.05 -14.31
CA ARG A 119 -1.70 -2.97 -14.99
C ARG A 119 -3.10 -2.85 -14.43
N GLU A 120 -3.24 -2.86 -13.11
CA GLU A 120 -4.53 -2.78 -12.44
C GLU A 120 -5.24 -1.46 -12.74
N PHE A 121 -4.54 -0.33 -12.77
CA PHE A 121 -5.12 0.96 -13.11
C PHE A 121 -5.73 0.99 -14.52
N VAL A 122 -5.05 0.36 -15.48
CA VAL A 122 -5.50 0.30 -16.88
C VAL A 122 -6.64 -0.70 -17.06
N SER A 123 -6.55 -1.89 -16.49
CA SER A 123 -7.51 -2.98 -16.71
C SER A 123 -8.78 -2.87 -15.86
N ASN A 124 -8.73 -2.21 -14.69
CA ASN A 124 -9.85 -2.12 -13.77
C ASN A 124 -10.60 -0.79 -13.91
N GLU A 125 -11.89 -0.85 -14.24
CA GLU A 125 -12.76 0.33 -14.40
C GLU A 125 -13.35 0.85 -13.09
N HIS A 126 -13.17 0.13 -11.97
CA HIS A 126 -13.72 0.51 -10.68
C HIS A 126 -13.11 1.84 -10.19
N LEU A 127 -13.97 2.84 -9.99
CA LEU A 127 -13.56 4.21 -9.71
C LEU A 127 -12.70 4.33 -8.44
N ASP A 128 -13.03 3.63 -7.36
CA ASP A 128 -12.26 3.72 -6.11
C ASP A 128 -10.85 3.13 -6.26
N VAL A 129 -10.71 2.07 -7.09
CA VAL A 129 -9.40 1.45 -7.36
C VAL A 129 -8.52 2.45 -8.09
N ARG A 130 -9.04 3.05 -9.18
CA ARG A 130 -8.32 4.08 -9.95
C ARG A 130 -7.94 5.28 -9.10
N ARG A 131 -8.86 5.78 -8.26
CA ARG A 131 -8.60 6.92 -7.36
C ARG A 131 -7.55 6.63 -6.30
N CYS A 132 -7.48 5.39 -5.80
CA CYS A 132 -6.51 5.01 -4.79
C CYS A 132 -5.13 4.66 -5.37
N ILE A 133 -5.06 4.10 -6.58
CA ILE A 133 -3.80 3.75 -7.25
C ILE A 133 -3.11 4.99 -7.82
N LEU A 134 -3.84 5.83 -8.58
CA LEU A 134 -3.25 6.92 -9.36
C LEU A 134 -2.28 7.81 -8.56
N PRO A 135 -2.58 8.22 -7.32
CA PRO A 135 -1.72 9.13 -6.58
C PRO A 135 -0.32 8.60 -6.27
N GLY A 136 -0.18 7.28 -6.13
CA GLY A 136 1.09 6.62 -5.87
C GLY A 136 1.74 6.01 -7.11
N LEU A 137 1.08 6.03 -8.26
CA LEU A 137 1.53 5.40 -9.49
C LEU A 137 2.51 6.31 -10.25
N PRO A 138 3.78 5.91 -10.47
CA PRO A 138 4.66 6.67 -11.36
C PRO A 138 4.09 6.69 -12.78
N LEU A 139 3.97 7.86 -13.40
CA LEU A 139 3.48 8.02 -14.78
C LEU A 139 4.58 8.49 -15.75
N ARG A 140 5.82 8.09 -15.46
CA ARG A 140 6.99 8.35 -16.30
C ARG A 140 7.58 7.03 -16.79
N LYS A 141 7.90 6.97 -18.08
CA LYS A 141 8.48 5.77 -18.71
C LYS A 141 9.78 5.31 -18.06
N SER A 142 10.60 6.24 -17.55
CA SER A 142 11.85 5.92 -16.85
C SER A 142 11.68 5.14 -15.54
N ALA A 143 10.47 5.06 -14.98
CA ALA A 143 10.18 4.24 -13.80
C ALA A 143 9.90 2.77 -14.14
N TYR A 144 9.84 2.40 -15.42
CA TYR A 144 9.45 1.07 -15.88
C TYR A 144 10.38 0.55 -16.97
N PRO A 145 10.47 -0.78 -17.13
CA PRO A 145 11.16 -1.38 -18.26
C PRO A 145 10.42 -1.07 -19.60
N PRO A 146 11.12 -1.07 -20.74
CA PRO A 146 10.59 -0.62 -22.04
C PRO A 146 9.27 -1.27 -22.47
N GLU A 147 9.09 -2.55 -22.15
CA GLU A 147 7.89 -3.33 -22.47
C GLU A 147 6.61 -2.79 -21.79
N LEU A 148 6.72 -1.95 -20.75
CA LEU A 148 5.58 -1.33 -20.08
C LEU A 148 5.33 0.12 -20.54
N HIS A 149 6.16 0.69 -21.42
CA HIS A 149 6.05 2.10 -21.80
C HIS A 149 4.72 2.42 -22.51
N GLU A 150 4.20 1.51 -23.32
CA GLU A 150 2.87 1.65 -23.93
C GLU A 150 1.75 1.63 -22.88
N LEU A 151 1.92 0.83 -21.83
CA LEU A 151 0.96 0.75 -20.72
C LEU A 151 0.95 2.03 -19.88
N VAL A 152 2.11 2.69 -19.73
CA VAL A 152 2.20 4.03 -19.13
C VAL A 152 1.41 5.04 -19.97
N ASP A 153 1.58 5.04 -21.29
CA ASP A 153 0.81 5.93 -22.18
C ASP A 153 -0.71 5.66 -22.07
N ALA A 154 -1.10 4.39 -22.00
CA ALA A 154 -2.49 3.98 -21.81
C ALA A 154 -3.05 4.45 -20.45
N ALA A 155 -2.28 4.37 -19.37
CA ALA A 155 -2.69 4.88 -18.06
C ALA A 155 -2.92 6.40 -18.09
N VAL A 156 -2.00 7.15 -18.71
CA VAL A 156 -2.15 8.61 -18.88
C VAL A 156 -3.40 8.94 -19.70
N ALA A 157 -3.62 8.27 -20.82
CA ALA A 157 -4.79 8.47 -21.67
C ALA A 157 -6.11 8.13 -20.93
N THR A 158 -6.12 7.03 -20.17
CA THR A 158 -7.26 6.61 -19.35
C THR A 158 -7.61 7.66 -18.31
N ALA A 159 -6.62 8.19 -17.59
CA ALA A 159 -6.86 9.21 -16.56
C ALA A 159 -7.34 10.54 -17.17
N ARG A 160 -6.74 10.99 -18.28
CA ARG A 160 -7.10 12.25 -18.97
C ARG A 160 -8.50 12.26 -19.56
N SER A 161 -8.94 11.12 -20.10
CA SER A 161 -10.26 10.97 -20.71
C SER A 161 -11.35 10.54 -19.71
N HIS A 162 -11.00 10.26 -18.46
CA HIS A 162 -11.95 9.76 -17.48
C HIS A 162 -13.06 10.79 -17.19
N PRO A 163 -14.33 10.38 -17.02
CA PRO A 163 -15.40 11.28 -16.57
C PRO A 163 -15.19 11.85 -15.15
N ASP A 164 -14.22 11.33 -14.39
CA ASP A 164 -13.97 11.75 -13.02
C ASP A 164 -12.97 12.91 -12.96
N ASP A 165 -13.41 14.05 -12.44
CA ASP A 165 -12.61 15.27 -12.36
C ASP A 165 -11.32 15.08 -11.56
N TYR A 166 -11.38 14.28 -10.49
CA TYR A 166 -10.21 14.02 -9.66
C TYR A 166 -9.11 13.29 -10.45
N LEU A 167 -9.45 12.24 -11.20
CA LEU A 167 -8.47 11.51 -12.02
C LEU A 167 -7.86 12.40 -13.10
N ARG A 168 -8.69 13.19 -13.80
CA ARG A 168 -8.20 14.14 -14.84
C ARG A 168 -7.28 15.19 -14.27
N HIS A 169 -7.59 15.73 -13.08
CA HIS A 169 -6.73 16.71 -12.43
C HIS A 169 -5.44 16.07 -11.92
N ARG A 170 -5.54 14.90 -11.27
CA ARG A 170 -4.41 14.23 -10.62
C ARG A 170 -3.34 13.79 -11.62
N VAL A 171 -3.72 13.31 -12.81
CA VAL A 171 -2.76 12.89 -13.85
C VAL A 171 -1.88 14.05 -14.33
N GLU A 172 -2.41 15.26 -14.45
CA GLU A 172 -1.62 16.42 -14.91
C GLU A 172 -0.55 16.82 -13.89
N HIS A 173 -0.82 16.67 -12.60
CA HIS A 173 0.20 16.88 -11.55
C HIS A 173 1.34 15.86 -11.62
N GLN A 174 1.14 14.69 -12.23
CA GLN A 174 2.13 13.61 -12.28
C GLN A 174 2.91 13.56 -13.59
N VAL A 175 2.35 14.09 -14.67
CA VAL A 175 2.98 14.17 -16.00
C VAL A 175 3.65 15.53 -16.24
N GLY A 176 3.28 16.55 -15.46
CA GLY A 176 3.72 17.93 -15.62
C GLY A 176 5.14 18.29 -15.13
N ASP A 177 5.97 17.32 -14.74
CA ASP A 177 7.38 17.51 -14.32
C ASP A 177 8.36 16.78 -15.24
#